data_AF-A0A804QUI3-F1
#
_entry.id   AF-A0A804QUI3-F1
#
_cell.length_a   1.000
_cell.length_b   1.000
_cell.length_c   1.000
_cell.angle_alpha   90.00
_cell.angle_beta   90.00
_cell.angle_gamma   90.00
#
_symmetry.space_group_name_H-M   'P 1'
#
loop_
_entity.id
_entity.type
_entity.pdbx_description
1 polymer ?
#
loop_
_entity_poly.entity_id
_entity_poly.type
_entity_poly.pdbx_seq_one_letter_code
_entity_poly.pdbx_strand_id
1 'polypeptide(L)' 'MQAIVERYPCWGDTVEVNTWVSTNGKNGMRMDWHIRDSMTCHTILKATSKWVMMNKLTRKLARILDKCGLK' A
#
# COMPACT_ATOMS: atom_id res chain seq x y z
N MET A 1 0.46 0.78 -10.04
CA MET A 1 0.38 1.65 -8.85
C MET A 1 -0.54 2.81 -9.18
N GLN A 2 -1.39 3.22 -8.26
CA GLN A 2 -2.27 4.40 -8.41
C GLN A 2 -2.03 5.32 -7.23
N ALA A 3 -1.84 6.61 -7.48
CA ALA A 3 -1.64 7.62 -6.45
C ALA A 3 -2.54 8.83 -6.76
N ILE A 4 -3.25 9.32 -5.74
CA ILE A 4 -4.08 10.52 -5.77
C ILE A 4 -3.49 11.48 -4.76
N VAL A 5 -2.97 12.60 -5.26
CA VAL A 5 -2.45 13.69 -4.45
C VAL A 5 -3.53 14.77 -4.37
N GLU A 6 -4.03 15.04 -3.17
CA GLU A 6 -5.00 16.13 -2.93
C GLU A 6 -4.25 17.45 -2.69
N ARG A 7 -3.12 17.40 -1.98
CA ARG A 7 -2.23 18.54 -1.77
C ARG A 7 -0.79 18.09 -1.63
N TYR A 8 0.15 19.00 -1.86
CA TYR A 8 1.56 18.79 -1.54
C TYR A 8 1.86 19.48 -0.21
N PRO A 9 2.49 18.78 0.76
CA PRO A 9 2.93 19.41 2.00
C PRO A 9 4.09 20.38 1.72
N CYS A 10 4.21 21.41 2.54
CA CYS A 10 5.36 22.30 2.57
C CYS A 10 6.50 21.67 3.39
N TRP A 11 7.73 22.15 3.16
CA TRP A 11 8.85 21.77 4.00
C TRP A 11 8.61 22.19 5.45
N GLY A 12 8.84 21.26 6.39
CA GLY A 12 8.58 21.48 7.81
C GLY A 12 7.19 21.05 8.29
N ASP A 13 6.27 20.73 7.37
CA ASP A 13 4.97 20.17 7.74
C ASP A 13 5.15 18.76 8.33
N THR A 14 4.40 18.47 9.39
CA THR A 14 4.36 17.13 9.99
C THR A 14 3.19 16.34 9.42
N VAL A 15 3.48 15.20 8.80
CA VAL A 15 2.49 14.32 8.17
C VAL A 15 2.44 12.97 8.88
N GLU A 16 1.24 12.42 9.01
CA GLU A 16 1.02 11.05 9.43
C GLU A 16 0.97 10.13 8.22
N VAL A 17 1.70 9.03 8.29
CA VAL A 17 1.74 8.03 7.21
C VAL A 17 1.17 6.72 7.75
N ASN A 18 -0.04 6.38 7.31
CA ASN A 18 -0.65 5.09 7.60
C ASN A 18 -0.48 4.16 6.40
N THR A 19 -0.07 2.92 6.67
CA THR A 19 0.11 1.90 5.63
C THR A 19 -0.47 0.60 6.11
N TRP A 20 -1.10 -0.12 5.20
CA TRP A 20 -1.58 -1.47 5.48
C TRP A 20 -1.47 -2.34 4.24
N VAL A 21 -1.33 -3.64 4.48
CA VAL A 21 -1.31 -4.66 3.44
C VAL A 21 -2.58 -5.47 3.56
N SER A 22 -3.18 -5.81 2.44
CA SER A 22 -4.37 -6.65 2.34
C SER A 22 -4.22 -7.66 1.21
N THR A 23 -4.86 -8.81 1.33
CA THR A 23 -4.89 -9.80 0.24
C THR A 23 -5.64 -9.24 -0.96
N ASN A 24 -5.13 -9.47 -2.16
CA ASN A 24 -5.80 -9.11 -3.41
C ASN A 24 -5.93 -10.35 -4.31
N GLY A 25 -7.03 -11.07 -4.13
CA GLY A 25 -7.29 -12.33 -4.82
C GLY A 25 -6.39 -13.47 -4.32
N LYS A 26 -6.21 -14.53 -5.14
CA LYS A 26 -5.47 -15.74 -4.75
C LYS A 26 -3.94 -15.59 -4.79
N ASN A 27 -3.42 -14.70 -5.64
CA ASN A 27 -1.99 -14.63 -5.98
C ASN A 27 -1.37 -13.24 -5.78
N GLY A 28 -2.18 -12.25 -5.37
CA GLY A 28 -1.74 -10.88 -5.21
C GLY A 28 -1.91 -10.35 -3.79
N MET A 29 -1.06 -9.40 -3.44
CA MET A 29 -1.21 -8.53 -2.27
C MET A 29 -1.45 -7.11 -2.75
N ARG A 30 -2.22 -6.36 -1.97
CA ARG A 30 -2.40 -4.92 -2.13
C ARG A 30 -1.76 -4.23 -0.94
N MET A 31 -1.03 -3.16 -1.21
CA MET A 31 -0.50 -2.27 -0.20
C MET A 31 -1.11 -0.89 -0.41
N ASP A 32 -1.74 -0.37 0.63
CA ASP A 32 -2.42 0.90 0.63
C ASP A 32 -1.67 1.88 1.54
N TRP A 33 -1.62 3.13 1.11
CA TRP A 33 -0.95 4.25 1.77
C TRP A 33 -1.96 5.37 1.95
N HIS A 34 -2.09 5.88 3.16
CA HIS A 34 -2.89 7.04 3.47
C HIS A 34 -2.03 8.03 4.26
N ILE A 35 -1.65 9.11 3.58
CA ILE A 35 -0.86 10.19 4.16
C ILE A 35 -1.81 11.32 4.50
N ARG A 36 -1.75 11.78 5.74
CA ARG A 36 -2.57 12.87 6.26
C ARG A 36 -1.68 13.90 6.92
N ASP A 37 -2.19 15.09 7.04
CA ASP A 37 -1.60 16.12 7.86
C ASP A 37 -1.87 15.87 9.33
N SER A 38 -0.84 15.95 10.17
CA SER A 38 -0.97 15.66 11.60
C SER A 38 -1.80 16.69 12.37
N MET A 39 -1.76 17.96 11.96
CA MET A 39 -2.40 19.07 12.67
C MET A 39 -3.87 19.20 12.29
N THR A 40 -4.17 19.04 11.02
CA THR A 40 -5.49 19.29 10.44
C THR A 40 -6.25 18.00 10.11
N CYS A 41 -5.62 16.83 10.23
CA CYS A 41 -6.15 15.51 9.84
C CYS A 41 -6.59 15.40 8.37
N HIS A 42 -6.26 16.39 7.52
CA HIS A 42 -6.64 16.39 6.11
C HIS A 42 -5.85 15.35 5.32
N THR A 43 -6.49 14.71 4.35
CA THR A 43 -5.79 13.79 3.45
C THR A 43 -4.87 14.59 2.53
N ILE A 44 -3.62 14.13 2.42
CA ILE A 44 -2.62 14.68 1.52
C ILE A 44 -2.48 13.79 0.30
N LEU A 45 -2.33 12.50 0.54
CA LEU A 45 -2.08 11.49 -0.49
C LEU A 45 -2.81 10.20 -0.12
N LYS A 46 -3.43 9.58 -1.11
CA LYS A 46 -3.79 8.17 -1.07
C LYS A 46 -3.05 7.45 -2.19
N ALA A 47 -2.39 6.35 -1.88
CA ALA A 47 -1.75 5.52 -2.90
C ALA A 47 -2.07 4.04 -2.69
N THR A 48 -2.22 3.31 -3.78
CA THR A 48 -2.47 1.87 -3.78
C THR A 48 -1.53 1.19 -4.76
N SER A 49 -0.93 0.08 -4.33
CA SER A 49 -0.06 -0.75 -5.16
C SER A 49 -0.49 -2.21 -5.05
N LYS A 50 -0.37 -2.94 -6.15
CA LYS A 50 -0.61 -4.38 -6.21
C LYS A 50 0.69 -5.06 -6.57
N TRP A 51 1.04 -6.09 -5.82
CA TRP A 51 2.22 -6.90 -6.09
C TRP A 51 1.86 -8.38 -6.06
N VAL A 52 2.62 -9.16 -6.83
CA VAL A 52 2.45 -10.61 -6.96
C VAL A 52 3.80 -11.26 -6.70
N MET A 53 3.77 -12.48 -6.16
CA MET A 53 4.99 -13.28 -6.01
C MET A 53 5.14 -14.19 -7.22
N MET A 54 6.35 -14.28 -7.76
CA MET A 54 6.69 -15.18 -8.85
C MET A 54 7.77 -16.17 -8.38
N ASN A 55 7.54 -17.46 -8.63
CA ASN A 55 8.55 -18.48 -8.41
C ASN A 55 9.64 -18.35 -9.49
N LYS A 56 10.90 -18.12 -9.10
CA LYS A 56 12.02 -17.87 -10.02
C LYS A 56 12.36 -19.06 -10.93
N LEU A 57 12.22 -20.30 -10.42
CA LEU A 57 12.58 -21.52 -11.15
C LEU A 57 11.50 -21.90 -12.17
N THR A 58 10.23 -21.85 -11.77
CA THR A 58 9.11 -22.24 -12.65
C THR A 58 8.55 -21.08 -13.47
N ARG A 59 8.90 -19.83 -13.15
CA ARG A 59 8.34 -18.59 -13.71
C ARG A 59 6.81 -18.49 -13.61
N LYS A 60 6.22 -19.22 -12.66
CA LYS A 60 4.78 -19.19 -12.38
C LYS A 60 4.49 -18.27 -11.20
N LEU A 61 3.30 -17.66 -11.20
CA LEU A 61 2.80 -16.91 -10.05
C LEU A 61 2.64 -17.85 -8.86
N ALA A 62 3.24 -17.48 -7.72
CA ALA A 62 3.11 -18.20 -6.48
C ALA A 62 1.78 -17.82 -5.82
N ARG A 63 1.04 -18.81 -5.32
CA ARG A 63 -0.11 -18.56 -4.47
C ARG A 63 0.38 -17.99 -3.15
N ILE A 64 -0.25 -16.93 -2.69
CA ILE A 64 0.06 -16.44 -1.34
C ILE A 64 -0.69 -17.35 -0.38
N LEU A 65 0.07 -18.01 0.49
CA LEU A 65 -0.51 -18.86 1.52
C LEU A 65 -1.00 -17.95 2.65
N ASP A 66 -2.25 -18.14 3.10
CA ASP A 66 -2.87 -17.42 4.23
C ASP A 66 -2.03 -17.51 5.52
N LYS A 67 -1.07 -18.44 5.58
CA LYS A 67 -0.09 -18.59 6.66
C LYS A 67 0.81 -17.38 6.89
N CYS A 68 0.89 -16.42 5.97
CA CYS A 68 1.64 -15.17 6.19
C CYS A 68 1.00 -14.24 7.23
N GLY A 69 -0.07 -14.65 7.93
CA GLY A 69 -0.56 -13.96 9.13
C GLY A 69 -1.30 -12.66 8.84
N LEU A 70 -1.66 -12.41 7.59
CA LEU A 70 -2.51 -11.29 7.19
C LEU A 70 -3.98 -11.73 7.37
N LYS A 71 -4.58 -11.34 8.50
CA LYS A 71 -6.03 -11.46 8.75
C LYS A 71 -6.80 -10.36 8.01
#